data_AF-A0A930IVP4-F1
#
_entry.id   AF-A0A930IVP4-F1
#
_cell.length_a   1.000
_cell.length_b   1.000
_cell.length_c   1.000
_cell.angle_alpha   90.00
_cell.angle_beta   90.00
_cell.angle_gamma   90.00
#
_symmetry.space_group_name_H-M   'P 1'
#
loop_
_entity.id
_entity.type
_entity.pdbx_description
1 polymer ?
#
loop_
_entity_poly.entity_id
_entity_poly.type
_entity_poly.pdbx_seq_one_letter_code
_entity_poly.pdbx_strand_id
1 'polypeptide(L)'
;TQYDYTLKRFVVNKAFTYDIATKEQKELNLEGLISPSQVSVDSKGYIYVIDTPKYSEPSRVFYYSPEGKLIQGPILVGYDAHKIKFAN
;
A
#
# COMPACT_ATOMS: atom_id res chain seq x y z
N THR A 1 9.62 -9.35 38.15
CA THR A 1 10.35 -8.54 37.16
C THR A 1 9.37 -8.16 36.08
N GLN A 2 9.06 -6.88 35.93
CA GLN A 2 8.07 -6.40 34.96
C GLN A 2 8.76 -6.30 33.59
N TYR A 3 8.26 -7.05 32.61
CA TYR A 3 8.78 -6.97 31.25
C TYR A 3 8.30 -5.66 30.62
N ASP A 4 9.24 -4.80 30.24
CA ASP A 4 8.99 -3.57 29.51
C ASP A 4 8.78 -3.90 28.02
N TYR A 5 7.53 -4.11 27.62
CA TYR A 5 7.15 -4.29 26.23
C TYR A 5 6.96 -2.94 25.54
N THR A 6 7.98 -2.08 25.53
CA THR A 6 7.99 -0.94 24.61
C THR A 6 8.30 -1.46 23.19
N LEU A 7 7.33 -2.16 22.60
CA LEU A 7 7.28 -2.41 21.16
C LEU A 7 7.10 -1.04 20.49
N LYS A 8 8.21 -0.36 20.17
CA LYS A 8 8.20 0.63 19.08
C LYS A 8 7.85 -0.15 17.82
N ARG A 9 6.55 -0.27 17.54
CA ARG A 9 6.04 -0.79 16.29
C ARG A 9 6.43 0.25 15.24
N PHE A 10 7.63 0.11 14.69
CA PHE A 10 7.99 0.75 13.44
C PHE A 10 7.09 0.11 12.39
N VAL A 11 5.92 0.70 12.17
CA VAL A 11 5.10 0.37 11.01
C VAL A 11 5.86 0.94 9.82
N VAL A 12 6.77 0.14 9.26
CA VAL A 12 7.41 0.48 8.00
C VAL A 12 6.53 -0.12 6.91
N ASN A 13 5.69 0.71 6.31
CA ASN A 13 4.95 0.32 5.12
C ASN A 13 5.95 0.15 3.99
N LYS A 14 6.24 -1.10 3.64
CA LYS A 14 7.16 -1.43 2.54
C LYS A 14 6.41 -2.07 1.40
N ALA A 15 6.74 -1.66 0.19
CA ALA A 15 6.38 -2.35 -1.03
C ALA A 15 7.67 -2.82 -1.71
N PHE A 16 7.58 -3.94 -2.41
CA PHE A 16 8.68 -4.45 -3.21
C PHE A 16 8.13 -5.15 -4.45
N THR A 17 8.89 -5.08 -5.54
CA THR A 17 8.74 -6.04 -6.64
C THR A 17 9.63 -7.24 -6.36
N TYR A 18 9.16 -8.41 -6.75
CA TYR A 18 9.92 -9.66 -6.65
C TYR A 18 9.96 -10.35 -8.02
N ASP A 19 11.16 -10.53 -8.55
CA ASP A 19 11.36 -11.29 -9.78
C ASP A 19 11.39 -12.80 -9.45
N ILE A 20 10.50 -13.57 -10.06
CA ILE A 20 10.36 -15.00 -9.76
C ILE A 20 11.53 -15.80 -10.33
N ALA A 21 12.10 -15.39 -11.45
CA ALA A 21 13.17 -16.08 -12.16
C ALA A 21 14.53 -15.82 -11.49
N THR A 22 14.86 -14.56 -11.22
CA THR A 22 16.14 -14.16 -10.63
C THR A 22 16.14 -14.18 -9.10
N LYS A 23 14.95 -14.25 -8.48
CA LYS A 23 14.75 -14.12 -7.02
C LYS A 23 15.14 -12.75 -6.48
N GLU A 24 15.33 -11.75 -7.35
CA GLU A 24 15.68 -10.40 -6.95
C GLU A 24 14.49 -9.66 -6.34
N GLN A 25 14.77 -8.94 -5.25
CA GLN A 25 13.82 -8.05 -4.60
C GLN A 25 14.28 -6.61 -4.78
N LYS A 26 13.36 -5.74 -5.21
CA LYS A 26 13.60 -4.30 -5.31
C LYS A 26 12.54 -3.56 -4.50
N GLU A 27 12.99 -2.73 -3.57
CA GLU A 27 12.11 -1.87 -2.78
C GLU A 27 11.46 -0.82 -3.69
N LEU A 28 10.15 -0.65 -3.54
CA LEU A 28 9.37 0.41 -4.17
C LEU A 28 8.99 1.43 -3.10
N ASN A 29 9.33 2.69 -3.35
CA ASN A 29 8.89 3.79 -2.50
C ASN A 29 7.48 4.20 -2.92
N LEU A 30 6.46 3.77 -2.17
CA LEU A 30 5.08 4.18 -2.36
C LEU A 30 4.73 5.29 -1.36
N GLU A 31 4.86 6.54 -1.80
CA GLU A 31 4.63 7.71 -0.96
C GLU A 31 3.16 7.85 -0.53
N GLY A 32 2.94 8.37 0.68
CA GLY A 32 1.60 8.75 1.18
C GLY A 32 0.85 7.66 1.96
N LEU A 33 1.36 6.43 2.01
CA LEU A 33 0.74 5.30 2.72
C LEU A 33 1.00 5.35 4.23
N ILE A 34 -0.04 5.09 5.03
CA ILE A 34 0.01 5.05 6.50
C ILE A 34 -0.33 3.66 7.03
N SER A 35 -1.33 2.99 6.48
CA SER A 35 -1.73 1.62 6.80
C SER A 35 -2.37 0.98 5.56
N PRO A 36 -1.55 0.58 4.56
CA PRO A 36 -2.06 -0.06 3.35
C PRO A 36 -2.74 -1.38 3.71
N SER A 37 -3.99 -1.54 3.30
CA SER A 37 -4.79 -2.72 3.58
C SER A 37 -4.90 -3.65 2.36
N GLN A 38 -4.74 -3.12 1.15
CA GLN A 38 -4.85 -3.89 -0.07
C GLN A 38 -4.03 -3.28 -1.21
N VAL A 39 -3.49 -4.13 -2.07
CA VAL A 39 -2.83 -3.76 -3.34
C VAL A 39 -3.44 -4.54 -4.51
N SER A 40 -3.52 -3.90 -5.68
CA SER A 40 -3.81 -4.53 -6.96
C SER A 40 -2.84 -3.99 -8.01
N VAL A 41 -2.48 -4.82 -8.99
CA VAL A 41 -1.62 -4.43 -10.11
C VAL A 41 -2.32 -4.79 -11.41
N ASP A 42 -2.31 -3.90 -12.39
CA ASP A 42 -2.93 -4.14 -13.70
C ASP A 42 -1.97 -4.84 -14.68
N SER A 43 -2.44 -5.13 -15.90
CA SER A 43 -1.63 -5.81 -16.93
C SER A 43 -0.46 -4.98 -17.47
N LYS A 44 -0.42 -3.68 -17.20
CA LYS A 44 0.66 -2.76 -17.58
C LYS A 44 1.62 -2.49 -16.42
N GLY A 45 1.38 -3.07 -15.24
CA GLY A 45 2.19 -2.91 -14.04
C GLY A 45 1.81 -1.72 -13.16
N TYR A 46 0.72 -1.02 -13.47
CA TYR A 46 0.22 0.07 -12.66
C TYR A 46 -0.32 -0.45 -11.32
N ILE A 47 0.00 0.26 -10.24
CA ILE A 47 -0.21 -0.20 -8.87
C ILE A 47 -1.31 0.63 -8.23
N TYR A 48 -2.25 -0.02 -7.59
CA TYR A 48 -3.34 0.62 -6.88
C TYR A 48 -3.41 0.11 -5.46
N VAL A 49 -3.48 1.03 -4.51
CA VAL A 49 -3.41 0.72 -3.08
C VAL A 49 -4.62 1.32 -2.37
N ILE A 50 -5.29 0.50 -1.57
CA ILE A 50 -6.21 0.99 -0.53
C ILE A 50 -5.38 1.18 0.74
N ASP A 51 -5.50 2.36 1.32
CA ASP A 51 -4.89 2.74 2.57
C ASP A 51 -5.97 3.14 3.57
N THR A 52 -6.02 2.42 4.70
CA THR A 52 -7.03 2.59 5.75
C THR A 52 -6.31 2.86 7.07
N PRO A 53 -5.87 4.11 7.32
CA PRO A 53 -5.09 4.46 8.51
C PRO A 53 -5.86 4.25 9.80
N LYS A 54 -7.17 4.49 9.76
CA LYS A 54 -8.10 4.31 10.88
C LYS A 54 -9.46 3.89 10.36
N TYR A 55 -10.13 2.97 11.06
CA TYR A 55 -11.50 2.55 10.75
C TYR A 55 -12.55 3.67 10.91
N SER A 56 -12.21 4.74 11.65
CA SER A 56 -13.06 5.91 11.86
C SER A 56 -12.86 7.01 10.81
N GLU A 57 -12.06 6.77 9.78
CA GLU A 57 -11.81 7.70 8.66
C GLU A 57 -12.10 6.97 7.33
N PRO A 58 -12.53 7.67 6.27
CA PRO A 58 -12.67 7.06 4.96
C PRO A 58 -11.33 6.46 4.49
N SER A 59 -11.40 5.28 3.87
CA SER A 59 -10.29 4.68 3.14
C SER A 59 -9.85 5.59 1.98
N ARG A 60 -8.56 5.54 1.71
CA ARG A 60 -7.88 6.33 0.70
C ARG A 60 -7.40 5.41 -0.40
N VAL A 61 -7.61 5.79 -1.65
CA VAL A 61 -7.08 5.08 -2.81
C VAL A 61 -5.95 5.89 -3.42
N PHE A 62 -4.86 5.20 -3.69
CA PHE A 62 -3.70 5.72 -4.40
C PHE A 62 -3.45 4.90 -5.66
N TYR A 63 -3.00 5.58 -6.71
CA TYR A 63 -2.65 5.03 -8.01
C TYR A 63 -1.21 5.45 -8.33
N TYR A 64 -0.34 4.47 -8.57
CA TYR A 64 1.08 4.65 -8.83
C TYR A 64 1.48 4.01 -10.16
N SER A 65 2.54 4.54 -10.75
CA SER A 65 3.30 3.92 -11.84
C SER A 65 3.94 2.59 -11.42
N PRO A 66 4.39 1.75 -12.38
CA PRO A 66 5.15 0.54 -12.08
C PRO A 66 6.42 0.78 -11.27
N GLU A 67 7.03 1.98 -11.39
CA GLU A 67 8.23 2.38 -10.65
C GLU A 67 7.92 2.90 -9.24
N GLY A 68 6.64 2.95 -8.84
CA GLY A 68 6.19 3.42 -7.53
C GLY A 68 5.95 4.92 -7.41
N LYS A 69 6.13 5.69 -8.49
CA LYS A 69 5.79 7.13 -8.49
C LYS A 69 4.28 7.33 -8.43
N LEU A 70 3.82 8.19 -7.52
CA LEU A 70 2.41 8.56 -7.37
C LEU A 70 1.90 9.25 -8.65
N ILE A 71 0.79 8.74 -9.19
CA ILE A 71 0.06 9.32 -10.32
C ILE A 71 -1.17 10.05 -9.83
N GLN A 72 -1.94 9.45 -8.91
CA GLN A 72 -3.15 10.06 -8.36
C GLN A 72 -3.44 9.57 -6.95
N GLY A 73 -3.93 10.47 -6.09
CA GLY A 73 -4.38 10.16 -4.73
C GLY A 73 -4.03 11.27 -3.73
N PRO A 74 -4.63 11.25 -2.53
CA PRO A 74 -5.62 10.27 -2.08
C PRO A 74 -7.02 10.54 -2.68
N ILE A 75 -7.68 9.48 -3.18
CA ILE A 75 -9.10 9.50 -3.54
C ILE A 75 -9.88 8.87 -2.38
N LEU A 76 -10.89 9.57 -1.84
CA LEU A 76 -11.71 9.03 -0.75
C LEU A 76 -12.82 8.15 -1.31
N VAL A 77 -12.95 6.92 -0.80
CA VAL A 77 -13.88 5.91 -1.35
C VAL A 77 -14.85 5.32 -0.32
N GLY A 78 -15.04 6.01 0.81
CA GLY A 78 -15.90 5.56 1.91
C GLY A 78 -15.12 4.81 2.99
N TYR A 79 -15.82 4.35 4.02
CA TYR A 79 -15.22 3.66 5.17
C TYR A 79 -14.98 2.19 4.85
N ASP A 80 -13.86 1.65 5.37
CA ASP A 80 -13.55 0.22 5.32
C ASP A 80 -13.63 -0.36 3.89
N ALA A 81 -13.01 0.33 2.94
CA ALA A 81 -13.02 -0.10 1.56
C ALA A 81 -12.19 -1.38 1.38
N HIS A 82 -12.79 -2.38 0.73
CA HIS A 82 -12.16 -3.65 0.38
C HIS A 82 -12.49 -4.04 -1.05
N LYS A 83 -11.63 -4.87 -1.67
CA LYS A 83 -11.83 -5.50 -2.97
C LYS A 83 -11.98 -4.53 -4.15
N ILE A 84 -11.08 -3.56 -4.29
CA ILE A 84 -11.03 -2.80 -5.55
C ILE A 84 -10.46 -3.68 -6.68
N LYS A 85 -11.17 -3.70 -7.81
CA LYS A 85 -10.68 -4.14 -9.11
C LYS A 85 -10.73 -2.93 -10.03
N PHE A 86 -9.60 -2.54 -10.59
CA PHE A 86 -9.56 -1.49 -11.61
C PHE A 86 -9.84 -2.15 -12.96
N ALA A 87 -10.82 -1.64 -13.68
CA ALA A 87 -11.16 -2.11 -15.01
C ALA A 87 -10.13 -1.54 -16.00
N ASN A 88 -9.47 -2.44 -16.73
CA ASN A 88 -8.68 -2.11 -17.92
C ASN A 88 -9.50 -2.29 -19.18
#